data_AF-A0A962UWW0-F1
#
_entry.id   AF-A0A962UWW0-F1
#
_cell.length_a   1.000
_cell.length_b   1.000
_cell.length_c   1.000
_cell.angle_alpha   90.00
_cell.angle_beta   90.00
_cell.angle_gamma   90.00
#
_symmetry.space_group_name_H-M   'P 1'
#
loop_
_entity.id
_entity.type
_entity.pdbx_description
1 polymer ?
#
loop_
_entity_poly.entity_id
_entity_poly.type
_entity_poly.pdbx_seq_one_letter_code
_entity_poly.pdbx_strand_id
1 'polypeptide(L)'
;QLRMLATIARDYDKGYGHFTTRQNLQFNWIPLEQIPDVLADLATVDMHAIQTSGNCIRNVTADQLAGVAADELEDPRPYCELIRQWSTLHPEFTFLPRKFKIAISGAEQDRA
;
A
#
# COMPACT_ATOMS: atom_id res chain seq x y z
N GLN A 1 1.90 -7.57 10.81
CA GLN A 1 1.49 -6.35 10.08
C GLN A 1 0.42 -5.53 10.81
N LEU A 2 -0.87 -5.91 10.85
CA LEU A 2 -1.92 -5.09 11.50
C LEU A 2 -1.63 -4.70 12.96
N ARG A 3 -1.07 -5.61 13.78
CA ARG A 3 -0.65 -5.28 15.15
C ARG A 3 0.42 -4.20 15.19
N MET A 4 1.37 -4.23 14.25
CA MET A 4 2.41 -3.19 14.13
C MET A 4 1.79 -1.84 13.75
N LEU A 5 0.84 -1.81 12.81
CA LEU A 5 0.12 -0.59 12.48
C LEU A 5 -0.64 -0.02 13.70
N ALA A 6 -1.21 -0.90 14.54
CA ALA A 6 -1.84 -0.48 15.79
C ALA A 6 -0.83 0.03 16.83
N THR A 7 0.36 -0.55 16.91
CA THR A 7 1.49 -0.02 17.71
C THR A 7 1.86 1.37 17.22
N ILE A 8 2.04 1.55 15.91
CA ILE A 8 2.40 2.85 15.34
C ILE A 8 1.34 3.92 15.66
N ALA A 9 0.07 3.57 15.50
CA ALA A 9 -1.03 4.46 15.82
C ALA A 9 -0.99 4.93 17.29
N ARG A 10 -0.73 4.03 18.24
CA ARG A 10 -0.73 4.33 19.68
C ARG A 10 0.52 5.07 20.15
N ASP A 11 1.67 4.66 19.65
CA ASP A 11 2.96 5.03 20.23
C ASP A 11 3.57 6.24 19.53
N TYR A 12 3.31 6.43 18.24
CA TYR A 12 3.87 7.52 17.43
C TYR A 12 2.83 8.51 16.87
N ASP A 13 1.54 8.13 16.80
CA ASP A 13 0.45 8.99 16.31
C ASP A 13 -0.60 9.26 17.42
N LYS A 14 -1.86 9.51 17.06
CA LYS A 14 -2.96 9.92 17.95
C LYS A 14 -3.92 8.77 18.33
N GLY A 15 -3.51 7.52 18.13
CA GLY A 15 -4.31 6.33 18.44
C GLY A 15 -5.26 5.89 17.33
N TYR A 16 -5.21 6.49 16.14
CA TYR A 16 -6.04 6.13 14.99
C TYR A 16 -5.27 6.22 13.66
N GLY A 17 -5.80 5.57 12.63
CA GLY A 17 -5.30 5.64 11.26
C GLY A 17 -6.47 5.70 10.27
N HIS A 18 -6.20 6.12 9.04
CA HIS A 18 -7.23 6.33 8.02
C HIS A 18 -7.08 5.37 6.86
N PHE A 19 -8.13 4.60 6.59
CA PHE A 19 -8.20 3.87 5.33
C PHE A 19 -8.46 4.82 4.17
N THR A 20 -7.69 4.63 3.12
CA THR A 20 -7.75 5.42 1.90
C THR A 20 -8.67 4.76 0.88
N THR A 21 -9.10 5.53 -0.12
CA THR A 21 -9.82 5.01 -1.30
C THR A 21 -8.99 4.09 -2.20
N ARG A 22 -7.74 3.79 -1.82
CA ARG A 22 -6.88 2.83 -2.51
C ARG A 22 -6.44 1.71 -1.58
N GLN A 23 -7.30 1.30 -0.66
CA GLN A 23 -7.10 0.12 0.20
C GLN A 23 -5.77 0.16 0.99
N ASN A 24 -5.32 1.37 1.37
CA ASN A 24 -4.08 1.59 2.12
C ASN A 24 -4.37 2.38 3.41
N LEU A 25 -3.45 2.38 4.37
CA LEU A 25 -3.57 3.06 5.68
C LEU A 25 -2.67 4.30 5.75
N GLN A 26 -3.15 5.39 6.35
CA GLN A 26 -2.40 6.63 6.56
C GLN A 26 -2.41 7.10 8.02
N PHE A 27 -1.23 7.54 8.46
CA PHE A 27 -0.94 8.22 9.73
C PHE A 27 -0.52 9.67 9.41
N ASN A 28 -0.91 10.62 10.25
CA ASN A 28 -0.83 12.04 9.91
C ASN A 28 -0.03 12.89 10.91
N TRP A 29 0.13 12.43 12.15
CA TRP A 29 0.65 13.28 13.23
C TRP A 29 1.96 12.79 13.82
N ILE A 30 2.66 11.89 13.12
CA ILE A 30 3.96 11.37 13.52
C ILE A 30 5.01 12.50 13.47
N PRO A 31 5.72 12.80 14.56
CA PRO A 31 6.81 13.77 14.57
C PRO A 31 7.92 13.37 13.60
N LEU A 32 8.51 14.35 12.90
CA LEU A 32 9.52 14.09 11.86
C LEU A 32 10.73 13.35 12.40
N GLU A 33 11.15 13.68 13.62
CA GLU A 33 12.27 13.06 14.33
C GLU A 33 12.05 11.57 14.65
N GLN A 34 10.80 11.11 14.73
CA GLN A 34 10.43 9.72 15.00
C GLN A 34 10.21 8.89 13.73
N ILE A 35 10.22 9.51 12.55
CA ILE A 35 10.01 8.81 11.27
C ILE A 35 11.03 7.67 11.05
N PRO A 36 12.33 7.82 11.35
CA PRO A 36 13.29 6.72 11.20
C PRO A 36 12.91 5.48 12.02
N ASP A 37 12.47 5.67 13.27
CA ASP A 37 12.08 4.57 14.17
C ASP A 37 10.80 3.88 13.66
N VAL A 38 9.80 4.66 13.23
CA VAL A 38 8.57 4.13 12.61
C VAL A 38 8.88 3.29 11.37
N LEU A 39 9.79 3.76 10.51
CA LEU A 39 10.19 3.02 9.31
C LEU A 39 10.95 1.73 9.65
N ALA A 40 11.79 1.75 10.69
CA ALA A 40 12.48 0.57 11.19
C ALA A 40 11.48 -0.46 11.76
N ASP A 41 10.50 -0.02 12.55
CA ASP A 41 9.44 -0.86 13.11
C ASP A 41 8.59 -1.49 12.00
N LEU A 42 8.18 -0.72 10.98
CA LEU A 42 7.48 -1.25 9.81
C LEU A 42 8.28 -2.33 9.09
N ALA A 43 9.59 -2.15 8.94
CA ALA A 43 10.46 -3.10 8.27
C ALA A 43 10.54 -4.45 8.99
N THR A 44 10.37 -4.50 10.32
CA THR A 44 10.34 -5.77 11.09
C THR A 44 9.18 -6.70 10.72
N VAL A 45 8.18 -6.20 10.01
CA VAL A 45 7.00 -6.94 9.55
C VAL A 45 6.81 -6.85 8.02
N ASP A 46 7.90 -6.63 7.29
CA ASP A 46 7.94 -6.54 5.82
C ASP A 46 7.03 -5.44 5.25
N MET A 47 6.90 -4.30 5.94
CA MET A 47 6.15 -3.14 5.47
C MET A 47 7.08 -1.95 5.19
N HIS A 48 6.67 -1.08 4.27
CA HIS A 48 7.39 0.15 3.94
C HIS A 48 6.44 1.31 3.60
N ALA A 49 6.95 2.55 3.67
CA ALA A 49 6.26 3.75 3.19
C ALA A 49 6.85 4.31 1.88
N ILE A 50 7.76 3.57 1.24
CA ILE A 50 8.45 3.94 -0.01
C ILE A 50 7.43 4.15 -1.16
N GLN A 51 7.64 5.20 -1.96
CA GLN A 51 6.87 5.50 -3.18
C GLN A 51 5.34 5.56 -2.98
N THR A 52 4.89 5.93 -1.78
CA THR A 52 3.45 6.07 -1.47
C THR A 52 2.86 7.42 -1.90
N SER A 53 3.72 8.43 -2.16
CA SER A 53 3.37 9.80 -2.52
C SER A 53 4.21 10.32 -3.69
N GLY A 54 4.26 11.63 -3.94
CA GLY A 54 5.06 12.19 -5.04
C GLY A 54 4.57 11.81 -6.45
N ASN A 55 5.49 11.90 -7.42
CA ASN A 55 5.28 11.56 -8.83
C ASN A 55 5.88 10.19 -9.16
N CYS A 56 5.32 9.14 -8.58
CA CYS A 56 5.64 7.75 -8.87
C CYS A 56 4.36 6.91 -9.00
N ILE A 57 4.53 5.61 -9.20
CA ILE A 57 3.45 4.63 -9.12
C ILE A 57 2.91 4.61 -7.68
N ARG A 58 1.58 4.61 -7.54
CA ARG A 58 0.86 4.53 -6.25
C ARG A 58 0.53 3.08 -5.91
N ASN A 59 -0.08 2.87 -4.73
CA ASN A 59 -0.57 1.56 -4.32
C ASN A 59 -1.32 0.85 -5.46
N VAL A 60 -0.90 -0.39 -5.75
CA VAL A 60 -1.56 -1.26 -6.72
C VAL A 60 -2.75 -1.91 -6.02
N THR A 61 -3.95 -1.71 -6.55
CA THR A 61 -5.19 -2.20 -5.92
C THR A 61 -5.72 -3.44 -6.62
N ALA A 62 -6.37 -4.30 -5.85
CA ALA A 62 -6.98 -5.55 -6.30
C ALA A 62 -8.41 -5.64 -5.76
N ASP A 63 -9.20 -6.57 -6.28
CA ASP A 63 -10.47 -6.93 -5.68
C ASP A 63 -10.26 -7.39 -4.21
N GLN A 64 -10.96 -6.75 -3.28
CA GLN A 64 -11.01 -7.11 -1.86
C GLN A 64 -11.55 -8.52 -1.59
N LEU A 65 -12.27 -9.11 -2.55
CA LEU A 65 -12.77 -10.49 -2.51
C LEU A 65 -11.90 -11.46 -3.34
N ALA A 66 -10.72 -11.04 -3.78
CA ALA A 66 -9.81 -11.89 -4.56
C ALA A 66 -9.47 -13.22 -3.85
N GLY A 67 -9.58 -14.32 -4.59
CA GLY A 67 -9.40 -15.70 -4.14
C GLY A 67 -10.63 -16.35 -3.51
N VAL A 68 -11.74 -15.63 -3.37
CA VAL A 68 -12.99 -16.14 -2.76
C VAL A 68 -14.27 -15.70 -3.47
N ALA A 69 -14.22 -14.74 -4.39
CA ALA A 69 -15.40 -14.26 -5.09
C ALA A 69 -15.94 -15.33 -6.05
N ALA A 70 -17.26 -15.55 -6.04
CA ALA A 70 -17.89 -16.58 -6.87
C ALA A 70 -17.83 -16.27 -8.38
N ASP A 71 -17.69 -15.00 -8.73
CA ASP A 71 -17.56 -14.47 -10.09
C ASP A 71 -16.11 -14.17 -10.48
N GLU A 72 -15.13 -14.63 -9.68
CA GLU A 72 -13.71 -14.51 -10.00
C GLU A 72 -13.35 -15.41 -11.18
N LEU A 73 -12.79 -14.81 -12.22
CA LEU A 73 -12.22 -15.52 -13.36
C LEU A 73 -10.78 -15.94 -13.08
N GLU A 74 -10.00 -15.08 -12.42
CA GLU A 74 -8.60 -15.31 -12.06
C GLU A 74 -8.21 -14.46 -10.85
N ASP A 75 -7.33 -14.96 -9.98
CA ASP A 75 -6.88 -14.23 -8.80
C ASP A 75 -5.93 -13.07 -9.20
N PRO A 76 -6.29 -11.78 -8.96
CA PRO A 76 -5.43 -10.65 -9.32
C PRO A 76 -4.23 -10.46 -8.40
N ARG A 77 -4.20 -11.06 -7.20
CA ARG A 77 -3.18 -10.78 -6.16
C ARG A 77 -1.75 -11.07 -6.61
N PRO A 78 -1.43 -12.19 -7.30
CA PRO A 78 -0.08 -12.45 -7.79
C PRO A 78 0.40 -11.37 -8.77
N TYR A 79 -0.47 -10.89 -9.66
CA TYR A 79 -0.13 -9.84 -10.63
C TYR A 79 0.12 -8.50 -9.92
N CYS A 80 -0.72 -8.15 -8.95
CA CYS A 80 -0.51 -6.94 -8.15
C CYS A 80 0.81 -6.97 -7.40
N GLU A 81 1.19 -8.11 -6.82
CA GLU A 81 2.46 -8.27 -6.11
C GLU A 81 3.65 -8.21 -7.07
N LEU A 82 3.58 -8.85 -8.24
CA LEU A 82 4.62 -8.75 -9.26
C LEU A 82 4.83 -7.31 -9.72
N ILE A 83 3.76 -6.55 -9.98
CA ILE A 83 3.85 -5.14 -10.35
C ILE A 83 4.43 -4.31 -9.19
N ARG A 84 4.02 -4.57 -7.94
CA ARG A 84 4.56 -3.89 -6.77
C ARG A 84 6.08 -4.11 -6.67
N GLN A 85 6.54 -5.34 -6.78
CA GLN A 85 7.97 -5.68 -6.72
C GLN A 85 8.75 -5.08 -7.88
N TRP A 86 8.23 -5.21 -9.10
CA TRP A 86 8.86 -4.66 -10.31
C TRP A 86 9.00 -3.14 -10.28
N SER A 87 7.98 -2.44 -9.75
CA SER A 87 7.96 -0.98 -9.75
C SER A 87 8.68 -0.33 -8.56
N THR A 88 8.76 -1.03 -7.42
CA THR A 88 9.33 -0.47 -6.20
C THR A 88 10.84 -0.28 -6.34
N LEU A 89 11.33 0.94 -6.06
CA LEU A 89 12.73 1.36 -6.21
C LEU A 89 13.31 1.20 -7.62
N HIS A 90 12.48 0.97 -8.63
CA HIS A 90 12.92 0.92 -10.01
C HIS A 90 13.25 2.36 -10.50
N PRO A 91 14.44 2.62 -11.04
CA PRO A 91 14.86 3.97 -11.44
C PRO A 91 13.89 4.66 -12.40
N GLU A 92 13.32 3.90 -13.33
CA GLU A 92 12.37 4.40 -14.34
C GLU A 92 11.07 4.96 -13.73
N PHE A 93 10.64 4.45 -12.57
CA PHE A 93 9.35 4.81 -11.96
C PHE A 93 9.48 5.71 -10.72
N THR A 94 10.70 6.14 -10.40
CA THR A 94 10.96 7.00 -9.23
C THR A 94 10.60 8.46 -9.50
N PHE A 95 10.68 8.93 -10.76
CA PHE A 95 10.39 10.31 -11.16
C PHE A 95 9.55 10.40 -12.43
N LEU A 96 8.29 9.97 -12.33
CA LEU A 96 7.32 10.14 -13.40
C LEU A 96 6.92 11.62 -13.57
N PRO A 97 6.35 12.03 -14.72
CA PRO A 97 5.81 13.39 -14.88
C PRO A 97 4.70 13.70 -13.86
N ARG A 98 3.93 12.68 -13.47
CA ARG A 98 2.89 12.78 -12.44
C ARG A 98 2.60 11.43 -11.79
N LYS A 99 1.81 11.45 -10.71
CA LYS A 99 1.28 10.24 -10.05
C LYS A 99 0.63 9.29 -11.07
N PHE A 100 0.90 8.00 -10.95
CA PHE A 100 0.28 6.95 -11.77
C PHE A 100 -0.38 5.90 -10.86
N LYS A 101 -1.58 5.42 -11.21
CA LYS A 101 -2.36 4.47 -10.40
C LYS A 101 -2.67 3.23 -11.22
N ILE A 102 -2.55 2.05 -10.59
CA ILE A 102 -2.80 0.75 -11.21
C ILE A 102 -3.81 0.00 -10.36
N ALA A 103 -4.86 -0.53 -10.98
CA ALA A 103 -5.84 -1.42 -10.36
C ALA A 103 -6.02 -2.64 -11.26
N ILE A 104 -6.15 -3.83 -10.68
CA ILE A 104 -6.35 -5.08 -11.40
C ILE A 104 -7.60 -5.77 -10.86
N SER A 105 -8.60 -5.93 -11.73
CA SER A 105 -9.76 -6.78 -11.47
C SER A 105 -9.61 -8.11 -12.20
N GLY A 106 -9.97 -9.19 -11.51
CA GLY A 106 -10.03 -10.55 -12.06
C GLY A 106 -11.44 -11.12 -12.08
N ALA A 107 -12.47 -10.30 -11.85
CA ALA A 107 -13.86 -10.73 -11.76
C ALA A 107 -14.73 -10.08 -12.84
N GLU A 108 -15.93 -10.63 -13.07
CA GLU A 108 -16.91 -10.08 -14.01
C GLU A 108 -17.31 -8.65 -13.66
N GLN A 109 -17.49 -8.35 -12.37
CA GLN A 109 -17.70 -7.00 -11.88
C GLN A 109 -16.36 -6.35 -11.47
N ASP A 110 -16.10 -5.13 -11.94
CA ASP A 110 -14.94 -4.36 -11.50
C ASP A 110 -15.10 -3.87 -10.05
N ARG A 111 -14.21 -4.35 -9.17
CA ARG A 111 -14.15 -4.05 -7.73
C ARG A 111 -12.76 -3.56 -7.27
N ALA A 112 -11.84 -3.35 -8.20
CA ALA A 112 -10.43 -3.08 -7.90
C ALA A 112 -10.10 -1.59 -7.63
#